data_AF-A0A357G2C1-F1
#
_entry.id   AF-A0A357G2C1-F1
#
_cell.length_a   1.000
_cell.length_b   1.000
_cell.length_c   1.000
_cell.angle_alpha   90.00
_cell.angle_beta   90.00
_cell.angle_gamma   90.00
#
_symmetry.space_group_name_H-M   'P 1'
#
loop_
_entity.id
_entity.type
_entity.pdbx_description
1 polymer ?
#
loop_
_entity_poly.entity_id
_entity_poly.type
_entity_poly.pdbx_seq_one_letter_code
_entity_poly.pdbx_strand_id
1 'polypeptide(L)'
;CDIVRIGLEHKADVIRTARTYFELGEKFHMSWLRQQARYLAADDAWNAEAKAGLLDQLYGCQAGLTVRVMKESKGADSSGVEKWLKKNEHRVQQLDPLFAGLRRAGTVDLAMLMIAEQRLRNLHNG
;
A
#
# COMPACT_ATOMS: atom_id res chain seq x y z
N CYS A 1 -6.70 9.04 -7.10
CA CYS A 1 -7.20 7.67 -6.84
C CYS A 1 -8.33 7.76 -5.82
N ASP A 2 -9.54 7.38 -6.19
CA ASP A 2 -10.77 7.77 -5.48
C ASP A 2 -11.34 6.61 -4.64
N ILE A 3 -11.12 6.69 -3.33
CA ILE A 3 -11.68 5.75 -2.34
C ILE A 3 -13.21 5.78 -2.35
N VAL A 4 -13.83 6.90 -2.76
CA VAL A 4 -15.27 7.06 -2.88
C VAL A 4 -15.79 6.25 -4.07
N ARG A 5 -15.08 6.25 -5.20
CA ARG A 5 -15.44 5.43 -6.38
C ARG A 5 -15.38 3.93 -6.09
N ILE A 6 -14.38 3.49 -5.34
CA ILE A 6 -14.27 2.08 -4.92
C ILE A 6 -15.40 1.68 -3.97
N GLY A 7 -15.78 2.57 -3.03
CA GLY A 7 -16.92 2.36 -2.15
C GLY A 7 -18.25 2.27 -2.92
N LEU A 8 -18.44 3.14 -3.91
CA LEU A 8 -19.64 3.21 -4.76
C LEU A 8 -19.79 1.98 -5.68
N GLU A 9 -18.71 1.53 -6.32
CA GLU A 9 -18.76 0.37 -7.25
C GLU A 9 -19.06 -0.97 -6.54
N HIS A 10 -18.79 -1.08 -5.24
CA HIS A 10 -18.93 -2.34 -4.52
C HIS A 10 -20.12 -2.43 -3.55
N LYS A 11 -20.98 -1.40 -3.44
CA LYS A 11 -22.00 -1.29 -2.35
C LYS A 11 -21.40 -1.61 -0.98
N ALA A 12 -20.10 -1.37 -0.83
CA ALA A 12 -19.37 -1.70 0.36
C ALA A 12 -19.52 -0.52 1.31
N ASP A 13 -19.77 -0.80 2.58
CA ASP A 13 -19.82 0.21 3.62
C ASP A 13 -18.55 1.08 3.52
N VAL A 14 -18.73 2.36 3.19
CA VAL A 14 -17.65 3.33 3.00
C VAL A 14 -16.79 3.40 4.26
N ILE A 15 -17.41 3.27 5.44
CA ILE A 15 -16.73 3.24 6.73
C ILE A 15 -15.84 2.00 6.83
N ARG A 16 -16.35 0.84 6.43
CA ARG A 16 -15.57 -0.40 6.40
C ARG A 16 -14.41 -0.31 5.42
N THR A 17 -14.65 0.22 4.22
CA THR A 17 -13.62 0.40 3.19
C THR A 17 -12.52 1.34 3.67
N ALA A 18 -12.88 2.48 4.26
CA ALA A 18 -11.94 3.42 4.85
C ALA A 18 -11.14 2.77 5.98
N ARG A 19 -11.80 2.05 6.90
CA ARG A 19 -11.12 1.34 7.99
C ARG A 19 -10.10 0.32 7.46
N THR A 20 -10.50 -0.53 6.52
CA THR A 20 -9.60 -1.50 5.86
C THR A 20 -8.43 -0.79 5.20
N TYR A 21 -8.68 0.30 4.48
CA TYR A 21 -7.64 1.09 3.83
C TYR A 21 -6.63 1.62 4.85
N PHE A 22 -7.07 2.28 5.92
CA PHE A 22 -6.18 2.84 6.93
C PHE A 22 -5.41 1.75 7.70
N GLU A 23 -6.06 0.67 8.11
CA GLU A 23 -5.40 -0.43 8.80
C GLU A 23 -4.29 -1.08 7.95
N LEU A 24 -4.54 -1.29 6.65
CA LEU A 24 -3.50 -1.76 5.72
C LEU A 24 -2.37 -0.74 5.56
N GLY A 25 -2.72 0.55 5.52
CA GLY A 25 -1.75 1.64 5.43
C GLY A 25 -0.77 1.66 6.60
N GLU A 26 -1.29 1.47 7.82
CA GLU A 26 -0.48 1.37 9.03
C GLU A 26 0.39 0.10 9.02
N LYS A 27 -0.18 -1.05 8.68
CA LYS A 27 0.54 -2.34 8.68
C LYS A 27 1.68 -2.39 7.66
N PHE A 28 1.51 -1.80 6.49
CA PHE A 28 2.52 -1.79 5.43
C PHE A 28 3.33 -0.50 5.38
N HIS A 29 3.25 0.35 6.41
CA HIS A 29 3.97 1.62 6.48
C HIS A 29 3.78 2.52 5.23
N MET A 30 2.59 2.46 4.61
CA MET A 30 2.30 3.16 3.34
C MET A 30 2.44 4.68 3.48
N SER A 31 2.05 5.22 4.64
CA SER A 31 2.20 6.64 4.95
C SER A 31 3.67 7.06 4.99
N TRP A 32 4.54 6.21 5.54
CA TRP A 32 5.98 6.44 5.57
C TRP A 32 6.59 6.34 4.16
N LEU A 33 6.24 5.32 3.37
CA LEU A 33 6.72 5.19 1.99
C LEU A 33 6.36 6.41 1.13
N ARG A 34 5.11 6.89 1.23
CA ARG A 34 4.68 8.11 0.54
C ARG A 34 5.43 9.34 1.02
N GLN A 35 5.72 9.41 2.31
CA GLN A 35 6.50 10.51 2.87
C GLN A 35 7.94 10.49 2.36
N GLN A 36 8.60 9.32 2.31
CA GLN A 36 9.94 9.18 1.73
C GLN A 36 9.94 9.56 0.24
N ALA A 37 8.95 9.08 -0.53
CA ALA A 37 8.79 9.48 -1.93
C ALA A 37 8.65 11.00 -2.08
N ARG A 38 7.90 11.67 -1.19
CA ARG A 38 7.76 13.14 -1.15
C ARG A 38 9.06 13.88 -0.79
N TYR A 39 9.96 13.28 -0.02
CA TYR A 39 11.23 13.88 0.35
C TYR A 39 12.37 13.63 -0.65
N LEU A 40 12.18 12.75 -1.64
CA LEU A 40 13.14 12.62 -2.73
C LEU A 40 13.35 13.97 -3.40
N ALA A 41 14.63 14.31 -3.59
CA ALA A 41 15.05 15.45 -4.39
C ALA A 41 14.51 15.28 -5.82
N ALA A 42 13.98 16.37 -6.38
CA ALA A 42 13.51 16.41 -7.75
C ALA A 42 14.44 17.36 -8.50
N ASP A 43 15.63 16.85 -8.82
CA ASP A 43 16.70 17.66 -9.42
C ASP A 43 16.42 18.04 -10.88
N ASP A 44 15.45 17.37 -11.53
CA ASP A 44 14.96 17.69 -12.87
C ASP A 44 13.46 17.36 -13.03
N ALA A 45 12.88 17.77 -14.15
CA ALA A 45 11.47 17.55 -14.47
C ALA A 45 11.10 16.05 -14.55
N TRP A 46 12.04 15.20 -14.99
CA TRP A 46 11.84 13.75 -15.11
C TRP A 46 11.77 13.07 -13.74
N ASN A 47 12.61 13.49 -12.80
CA ASN A 47 12.60 13.03 -11.42
C ASN A 47 11.32 13.47 -10.69
N ALA A 48 10.83 14.68 -10.97
CA ALA A 48 9.53 15.13 -10.46
C ALA A 48 8.37 14.26 -10.98
N GLU A 49 8.37 13.93 -12.27
CA GLU A 49 7.37 13.06 -12.89
C GLU A 49 7.45 11.62 -12.38
N ALA A 50 8.65 11.06 -12.26
CA ALA A 50 8.86 9.72 -11.70
C ALA A 50 8.38 9.62 -10.25
N LYS A 51 8.64 10.65 -9.44
CA LYS A 51 8.15 10.75 -8.05
C LYS A 51 6.62 10.83 -7.98
N ALA A 52 5.99 11.60 -8.86
CA ALA A 52 4.53 11.66 -8.96
C ALA A 52 3.94 10.30 -9.35
N GLY A 53 4.51 9.65 -10.35
CA GLY A 53 4.12 8.30 -10.78
C GLY A 53 4.25 7.26 -9.65
N LEU A 54 5.36 7.28 -8.91
CA LEU A 54 5.56 6.41 -7.76
C LEU A 54 4.51 6.65 -6.66
N LEU A 55 4.18 7.91 -6.35
CA LEU A 55 3.15 8.23 -5.37
C LEU A 55 1.79 7.67 -5.80
N ASP A 56 1.41 7.86 -7.06
CA ASP A 56 0.17 7.34 -7.61
C ASP A 56 0.12 5.80 -7.58
N GLN A 57 1.24 5.15 -7.89
CA GLN A 57 1.39 3.70 -7.79
C GLN A 57 1.22 3.20 -6.35
N LEU A 58 1.83 3.86 -5.36
CA LEU A 58 1.67 3.51 -3.94
C LEU A 58 0.21 3.67 -3.48
N TYR A 59 -0.47 4.74 -3.91
CA TYR A 59 -1.90 4.91 -3.64
C TYR A 59 -2.75 3.82 -4.30
N GLY A 60 -2.45 3.47 -5.56
CA GLY A 60 -3.10 2.39 -6.30
C GLY A 60 -2.90 1.03 -5.64
N CYS A 61 -1.69 0.73 -5.16
CA CYS A 61 -1.37 -0.52 -4.48
C CYS A 61 -2.18 -0.66 -3.19
N GLN A 62 -2.25 0.38 -2.35
CA GLN A 62 -3.05 0.33 -1.11
C GLN A 62 -4.54 0.17 -1.41
N ALA A 63 -5.05 0.85 -2.44
CA ALA A 63 -6.43 0.70 -2.89
C ALA A 63 -6.73 -0.71 -3.40
N GLY A 64 -5.85 -1.28 -4.23
CA GLY A 64 -5.96 -2.65 -4.73
C GLY A 64 -5.95 -3.70 -3.61
N LEU A 65 -5.05 -3.55 -2.63
CA LEU A 65 -5.03 -4.39 -1.43
C LEU A 65 -6.32 -4.27 -0.62
N THR A 66 -6.85 -3.05 -0.47
CA THR A 66 -8.12 -2.82 0.24
C THR A 66 -9.27 -3.57 -0.42
N VAL A 67 -9.41 -3.45 -1.75
CA VAL A 67 -10.43 -4.17 -2.52
C VAL A 67 -10.28 -5.68 -2.39
N ARG A 68 -9.04 -6.19 -2.44
CA ARG A 68 -8.77 -7.62 -2.27
C ARG A 68 -9.17 -8.13 -0.89
N VAL A 69 -8.74 -7.46 0.18
CA VAL A 69 -9.12 -7.82 1.56
C VAL A 69 -10.63 -7.81 1.73
N MET A 70 -11.31 -6.80 1.17
CA MET A 70 -12.77 -6.71 1.21
C MET A 70 -13.45 -7.86 0.46
N LYS A 71 -12.92 -8.28 -0.69
CA LYS A 71 -13.43 -9.43 -1.46
C LYS A 71 -13.22 -10.76 -0.73
N GLU A 72 -12.05 -10.95 -0.11
CA GLU A 72 -11.71 -12.18 0.61
C GLU A 72 -12.37 -12.25 2.00
N SER A 73 -12.80 -11.12 2.56
CA SER A 73 -13.44 -11.03 3.88
C SER A 73 -14.94 -10.75 3.78
N LYS A 74 -15.60 -11.16 2.69
CA LYS A 74 -17.06 -11.02 2.54
C LYS A 74 -17.78 -11.66 3.73
N GLY A 75 -18.68 -10.91 4.36
CA GLY A 75 -19.43 -11.35 5.54
C GLY A 75 -18.75 -11.12 6.89
N ALA A 76 -17.56 -10.51 6.95
CA ALA A 76 -17.01 -10.03 8.21
C ALA A 76 -17.69 -8.71 8.65
N ASP A 77 -18.00 -8.60 9.95
CA ASP A 77 -18.57 -7.38 10.57
C ASP A 77 -17.54 -6.24 10.72
N SER A 78 -16.26 -6.54 10.54
CA SER A 78 -15.14 -5.59 10.66
C SER A 78 -14.28 -5.54 9.38
N SER A 79 -13.14 -4.83 9.44
CA SER A 79 -12.23 -4.62 8.31
C SER A 79 -11.78 -5.91 7.62
N GLY A 80 -11.71 -7.03 8.36
CA GLY A 80 -11.22 -8.31 7.85
C GLY A 80 -9.70 -8.37 7.63
N VAL A 81 -8.99 -7.28 7.89
CA VAL A 81 -7.54 -7.15 7.67
C VAL A 81 -6.77 -8.19 8.46
N GLU A 82 -7.05 -8.34 9.75
CA GLU A 82 -6.32 -9.30 10.59
C GLU A 82 -6.50 -10.75 10.11
N LYS A 83 -7.72 -11.13 9.71
CA LYS A 83 -8.00 -12.46 9.16
C LYS A 83 -7.24 -12.67 7.85
N TRP A 84 -7.23 -11.67 6.98
CA TRP A 84 -6.49 -11.72 5.73
C TRP A 84 -4.97 -11.77 5.95
N LEU A 85 -4.44 -11.02 6.92
CA LEU A 85 -3.03 -11.04 7.29
C LEU A 85 -2.61 -12.41 7.82
N LYS A 86 -3.42 -13.05 8.68
CA LYS A 86 -3.14 -14.42 9.16
C LYS A 86 -3.15 -15.44 8.03
N LYS A 87 -4.12 -15.33 7.10
CA LYS A 87 -4.19 -16.22 5.93
C LYS A 87 -3.00 -16.04 4.98
N ASN A 88 -2.49 -14.82 4.85
CA ASN A 88 -1.39 -14.45 3.95
C ASN A 88 -0.07 -14.24 4.71
N GLU A 89 0.05 -14.76 5.93
CA GLU A 89 1.13 -14.43 6.87
C GLU A 89 2.50 -14.68 6.24
N HIS A 90 2.67 -15.80 5.55
CA HIS A 90 3.93 -16.12 4.88
C HIS A 90 4.34 -15.08 3.83
N ARG A 91 3.39 -14.57 3.05
CA ARG A 91 3.66 -13.54 2.03
C ARG A 91 3.93 -12.17 2.67
N VAL A 92 3.26 -11.87 3.79
CA VAL A 92 3.45 -10.62 4.53
C VAL A 92 4.81 -10.60 5.23
N GLN A 93 5.21 -11.69 5.89
CA GLN A 93 6.51 -11.82 6.57
C GLN A 93 7.70 -11.65 5.62
N GLN A 94 7.54 -12.00 4.33
CA GLN A 94 8.57 -11.76 3.31
C GLN A 94 8.82 -10.26 3.03
N LEU A 95 7.93 -9.37 3.47
CA LEU A 95 8.10 -7.92 3.36
C LEU A 95 8.85 -7.31 4.55
N ASP A 96 8.92 -7.99 5.69
CA ASP A 96 9.60 -7.47 6.88
C ASP A 96 11.09 -7.17 6.63
N PRO A 97 11.87 -8.04 5.94
CA PRO A 97 13.27 -7.73 5.62
C PRO A 97 13.41 -6.52 4.68
N LEU A 98 12.44 -6.30 3.79
CA LEU A 98 12.42 -5.13 2.90
C LEU A 98 12.28 -3.86 3.75
N PHE A 99 11.26 -3.78 4.62
CA PHE A 99 11.06 -2.60 5.47
C PHE A 99 12.23 -2.37 6.43
N ALA A 100 12.81 -3.44 6.98
CA ALA A 100 14.00 -3.34 7.81
C ALA A 100 15.21 -2.80 7.01
N GLY A 101 15.40 -3.27 5.78
CA GLY A 101 16.46 -2.79 4.88
C GLY A 101 16.30 -1.31 4.54
N LEU A 102 15.09 -0.88 4.17
CA LEU A 102 14.79 0.52 3.86
C LEU A 102 15.07 1.45 5.05
N ARG A 103 14.71 1.04 6.27
CA ARG A 103 14.97 1.82 7.49
C ARG A 103 16.45 1.90 7.85
N ARG A 104 17.23 0.85 7.56
CA ARG A 104 18.68 0.82 7.84
C ARG A 104 19.50 1.65 6.86
N ALA A 105 19.00 1.87 5.64
CA ALA A 105 19.74 2.57 4.60
C ALA A 105 20.03 4.05 4.91
N GLY A 106 19.34 4.64 5.91
CA GLY A 106 19.52 6.03 6.33
C GLY A 106 18.88 7.02 5.36
N THR A 107 19.24 6.95 4.08
CA THR A 107 18.62 7.70 2.97
C THR A 107 17.95 6.72 2.03
N VAL A 108 16.65 6.93 1.77
CA VAL A 108 15.88 6.12 0.83
C VAL A 108 15.89 6.82 -0.53
N ASP A 109 16.32 6.10 -1.58
CA ASP A 109 16.30 6.60 -2.94
C ASP A 109 15.07 6.12 -3.74
N LEU A 110 14.94 6.62 -4.98
CA LEU A 110 13.83 6.28 -5.87
C LEU A 110 13.78 4.78 -6.20
N ALA A 111 14.93 4.14 -6.43
CA ALA A 111 15.01 2.73 -6.79
C ALA A 111 14.56 1.83 -5.64
N MET A 112 14.98 2.15 -4.41
CA MET A 112 14.56 1.47 -3.19
C MET A 112 13.04 1.53 -3.00
N LEU A 113 12.43 2.70 -3.26
CA LEU A 113 10.97 2.84 -3.17
C LEU A 113 10.22 2.12 -4.29
N MET A 114 10.75 2.11 -5.51
CA MET A 114 10.18 1.31 -6.61
C MET A 114 10.19 -0.18 -6.29
N ILE A 115 11.28 -0.71 -5.72
CA ILE A 115 11.36 -2.10 -5.27
C ILE A 115 10.30 -2.36 -4.17
N ALA A 116 10.14 -1.42 -3.25
CA ALA A 116 9.13 -1.53 -2.20
C ALA A 116 7.71 -1.59 -2.77
N GLU A 117 7.38 -0.69 -3.69
CA GLU A 117 6.12 -0.65 -4.43
C GLU A 117 5.87 -1.98 -5.16
N GLN A 118 6.86 -2.49 -5.90
CA GLN A 118 6.72 -3.72 -6.68
C GLN A 118 6.48 -4.94 -5.77
N ARG A 119 7.14 -5.03 -4.62
CA ARG A 119 6.88 -6.11 -3.66
C ARG A 119 5.48 -6.02 -3.05
N LEU A 120 5.02 -4.82 -2.74
CA LEU A 120 3.65 -4.59 -2.25
C LEU A 120 2.61 -4.91 -3.33
N ARG A 121 2.89 -4.58 -4.59
CA ARG A 121 2.04 -4.89 -5.74
C ARG A 121 1.87 -6.40 -5.93
N ASN A 122 2.96 -7.16 -5.80
CA ASN A 122 2.91 -8.63 -5.87
C ASN A 122 2.00 -9.24 -4.80
N LEU A 123 1.84 -8.58 -3.65
CA LEU A 123 0.95 -9.02 -2.59
C LEU A 123 -0.54 -8.96 -3.01
N HIS A 124 -0.91 -8.02 -3.89
CA HIS A 124 -2.30 -7.93 -4.39
C HIS A 124 -2.53 -8.63 -5.74
N ASN A 125 -1.50 -8.88 -6.54
CA ASN A 125 -1.63 -9.51 -7.86
C ASN A 125 -1.63 -11.05 -7.87
N GLY A 126 -1.27 -11.72 -6.75
CA GLY A 126 -1.30 -13.19 -6.64
C GLY A 126 -2.55 -13.75 -5.99
#